data_AF-A0A2G4F5P4-F1
#
_entry.id   AF-A0A2G4F5P4-F1
#
_cell.length_a   1.000
_cell.length_b   1.000
_cell.length_c   1.000
_cell.angle_alpha   90.00
_cell.angle_beta   90.00
_cell.angle_gamma   90.00
#
_symmetry.space_group_name_H-M   'P 1'
#
loop_
_entity.id
_entity.type
_entity.pdbx_description
1 polymer ?
#
loop_
_entity_poly.entity_id
_entity_poly.type
_entity_poly.pdbx_seq_one_letter_code
_entity_poly.pdbx_strand_id
1 'polypeptide(L)' 'MIPINEAQQQLQQLIDSVSESHQPIVIAGQTSNAVLLSESDWASVARETLYLLSVPGMRESIREGLATPIEECDRQLQW' A
#
# COMPACT_ATOMS: atom_id res chain seq x y z
N MET A 1 1.04 -16.06 5.37
CA MET A 1 0.43 -16.00 6.71
C MET A 1 1.28 -16.84 7.63
N ILE A 2 1.73 -16.29 8.75
CA ILE A 2 2.65 -16.96 9.68
C ILE A 2 2.03 -17.10 11.08
N PRO A 3 2.28 -18.19 11.81
CA PRO A 3 1.85 -18.34 13.20
C PRO A 3 2.47 -17.31 14.14
N ILE A 4 1.73 -16.90 15.18
CA ILE A 4 2.20 -15.91 16.17
C ILE A 4 3.51 -16.29 16.87
N ASN A 5 3.75 -17.57 17.13
CA ASN A 5 4.96 -18.06 17.79
C ASN A 5 6.21 -17.88 16.89
N GLU A 6 6.06 -18.10 15.58
CA GLU A 6 7.13 -17.86 14.62
C GLU A 6 7.38 -16.36 14.44
N ALA A 7 6.29 -15.57 14.36
CA ALA A 7 6.38 -14.12 14.25
C ALA A 7 7.10 -13.46 15.44
N GLN A 8 6.88 -13.97 16.66
CA GLN A 8 7.54 -13.46 17.87
C GLN A 8 9.05 -13.66 17.84
N GLN A 9 9.54 -14.79 17.33
CA GLN A 9 10.96 -15.10 17.28
C GLN A 9 11.70 -14.27 16.21
N GLN A 10 11.00 -13.84 15.17
CA GLN A 10 11.58 -13.20 13.99
C GLN A 10 11.07 -11.77 13.77
N LEU A 11 10.45 -11.15 14.78
CA LEU A 11 9.72 -9.90 14.61
C LEU A 11 10.56 -8.79 13.97
N GLN A 12 11.83 -8.64 14.37
CA GLN A 12 12.72 -7.64 13.78
C GLN A 12 12.96 -7.87 12.28
N GLN A 13 13.23 -9.12 11.89
CA GLN A 13 13.45 -9.48 10.49
C GLN A 13 12.19 -9.28 9.65
N LEU A 14 11.01 -9.56 10.23
CA LEU A 14 9.73 -9.33 9.58
C LEU A 14 9.44 -7.84 9.39
N ILE A 15 9.80 -6.98 10.34
CA ILE A 15 9.69 -5.53 10.20
C ILE A 15 10.55 -5.05 9.04
N ASP A 16 11.83 -5.46 9.01
CA ASP A 16 12.77 -5.06 7.95
C ASP A 16 12.28 -5.56 6.59
N SER A 17 11.85 -6.82 6.52
CA SER A 17 11.33 -7.44 5.29
C SER A 17 10.08 -6.74 4.75
N VAL A 18 9.12 -6.36 5.61
CA VAL A 18 7.91 -5.63 5.19
C VAL A 18 8.28 -4.22 4.72
N SER A 19 9.24 -3.57 5.36
CA SER A 19 9.71 -2.24 4.95
C SER A 19 10.45 -2.24 3.62
N GLU A 20 11.18 -3.31 3.28
CA GLU A 20 11.93 -3.42 2.02
C GLU A 20 11.07 -3.95 0.87
N SER A 21 10.21 -4.93 1.15
CA SER A 21 9.40 -5.58 0.11
C SER A 21 8.11 -4.82 -0.20
N HIS A 22 7.68 -3.92 0.69
CA HIS A 22 6.38 -3.27 0.64
C HIS A 22 5.20 -4.26 0.59
N GLN A 23 5.39 -5.48 1.11
CA GLN A 23 4.36 -6.51 1.12
C GLN A 23 3.81 -6.74 2.54
N PRO A 24 2.48 -6.69 2.74
CA PRO A 24 1.88 -7.00 4.03
C PRO A 24 2.09 -8.46 4.43
N ILE A 25 2.37 -8.69 5.72
CA ILE A 25 2.43 -10.03 6.30
C ILE A 25 1.25 -10.22 7.25
N VAL A 26 0.49 -11.30 7.04
CA VAL A 26 -0.58 -11.70 7.96
C VAL A 26 -0.02 -12.60 9.05
N ILE A 27 -0.20 -12.20 10.31
CA ILE A 27 0.16 -12.97 11.50
C ILE A 27 -1.11 -13.62 12.05
N ALA A 28 -1.10 -14.95 12.13
CA ALA A 28 -2.20 -15.75 12.66
C ALA A 28 -2.03 -15.91 14.18
N GLY A 29 -2.91 -15.27 14.95
CA GLY A 29 -3.02 -15.49 16.38
C GLY A 29 -3.95 -16.66 16.72
N GLN A 30 -4.05 -16.99 18.01
CA GLN A 30 -4.92 -18.08 18.47
C GLN A 30 -6.41 -17.72 18.40
N THR A 31 -6.75 -16.43 18.53
CA THR A 31 -8.13 -15.92 18.55
C THR A 31 -8.42 -14.95 17.40
N SER A 32 -7.41 -14.26 16.90
CA SER A 32 -7.54 -13.23 15.87
C SER A 32 -6.27 -13.13 15.04
N ASN A 33 -6.42 -12.67 13.80
CA ASN A 33 -5.29 -12.39 12.90
C ASN A 33 -4.96 -10.90 12.92
N ALA A 34 -3.69 -10.58 12.71
CA ALA A 34 -3.20 -9.22 12.55
C ALA A 34 -2.45 -9.09 11.21
N VAL A 35 -2.37 -7.87 10.69
CA VAL A 35 -1.58 -7.56 9.49
C VAL A 35 -0.45 -6.62 9.90
N LEU A 36 0.78 -7.02 9.58
CA LEU A 36 1.96 -6.18 9.70
C LEU A 36 2.17 -5.43 8.39
N LEU A 37 2.27 -4.10 8.49
CA LEU A 37 2.52 -3.17 7.40
C LEU A 37 3.68 -2.26 7.80
N SER A 38 4.45 -1.80 6.81
CA SER A 38 5.44 -0.75 7.06
C SER A 38 4.72 0.56 7.39
N GLU A 39 5.37 1.41 8.19
CA GLU A 39 4.80 2.72 8.53
C GLU A 39 4.62 3.59 7.28
N SER A 40 5.58 3.56 6.36
CA SER A 40 5.54 4.33 5.11
C SER A 40 4.39 3.87 4.21
N ASP A 41 4.13 2.56 4.10
CA ASP A 41 3.03 2.06 3.27
C ASP A 41 1.68 2.38 3.92
N TRP A 42 1.58 2.26 5.25
CA TRP A 42 0.38 2.65 5.98
C TRP A 42 0.08 4.14 5.79
N ALA A 43 1.08 5.00 5.96
CA ALA A 43 0.95 6.44 5.75
C ALA A 43 0.56 6.77 4.31
N SER A 44 1.14 6.10 3.32
CA SER A 44 0.82 6.31 1.89
C SER A 44 -0.61 5.89 1.56
N VAL A 45 -1.03 4.71 2.01
CA VAL A 45 -2.40 4.22 1.80
C VAL A 45 -3.42 5.15 2.47
N ALA A 46 -3.20 5.47 3.74
CA ALA A 46 -4.15 6.27 4.53
C ALA A 46 -4.19 7.75 4.09
N ARG A 47 -3.05 8.35 3.79
CA ARG A 47 -2.97 9.79 3.50
C ARG A 47 -3.21 10.12 2.04
N GLU A 48 -2.70 9.34 1.10
CA GLU A 48 -2.77 9.69 -0.33
C GLU A 48 -3.92 8.95 -1.01
N THR A 49 -3.98 7.62 -0.88
CA THR A 49 -5.00 6.86 -1.60
C THR A 49 -6.40 7.15 -1.07
N LEU A 50 -6.62 7.09 0.24
CA LEU A 50 -7.94 7.40 0.80
C LEU A 50 -8.33 8.87 0.60
N TYR A 51 -7.37 9.79 0.63
CA TYR A 51 -7.64 11.20 0.31
C TYR A 51 -8.06 11.39 -1.13
N LEU A 52 -7.34 10.82 -2.10
CA LEU A 52 -7.70 10.89 -3.51
C LEU A 52 -9.09 10.28 -3.77
N LEU A 53 -9.42 9.17 -3.11
CA LEU A 53 -10.76 8.56 -3.19
C LEU A 53 -11.85 9.42 -2.55
N SER A 54 -11.51 10.30 -1.60
CA SER A 54 -12.47 11.23 -1.00
C SER A 54 -12.84 12.40 -1.93
N VAL A 55 -11.99 12.70 -2.93
CA VAL A 55 -12.27 13.74 -3.92
C VAL A 55 -13.21 13.19 -5.00
N PRO A 56 -14.41 13.75 -5.18
CA PRO A 56 -15.37 13.27 -6.17
C PRO A 56 -14.78 13.29 -7.59
N GLY A 57 -14.92 12.19 -8.34
CA GLY A 57 -14.46 12.06 -9.72
C GLY A 57 -12.95 11.83 -9.89
N MET A 58 -12.16 11.91 -8.82
CA MET A 58 -10.71 11.73 -8.86
C MET A 58 -10.33 10.30 -9.21
N ARG A 59 -11.04 9.31 -8.68
CA ARG A 59 -10.83 7.89 -9.00
C ARG A 59 -11.01 7.63 -10.50
N GLU A 60 -12.08 8.16 -11.06
CA GLU A 60 -12.41 7.99 -12.48
C GLU A 60 -11.36 8.65 -13.36
N SER A 61 -10.96 9.88 -13.04
CA SER A 61 -9.91 10.61 -13.76
C SER A 61 -8.55 9.89 -13.73
N ILE A 62 -8.13 9.36 -12.57
CA ILE A 62 -6.89 8.56 -12.47
C ILE A 62 -6.96 7.31 -13.34
N ARG A 63 -8.11 6.61 -13.33
CA ARG A 63 -8.28 5.38 -14.11
C ARG A 63 -8.31 5.65 -15.61
N GLU A 64 -8.92 6.76 -16.03
CA GLU A 64 -8.91 7.22 -17.41
C GLU A 64 -7.48 7.55 -17.87
N GLY A 65 -6.74 8.35 -17.09
CA GLY A 65 -5.35 8.70 -17.42
C GLY A 65 -4.40 7.49 -17.48
N LEU A 66 -4.62 6.47 -16.65
CA LEU A 66 -3.86 5.21 -16.71
C LEU A 66 -4.17 4.37 -17.96
N ALA A 67 -5.35 4.54 -18.56
CA ALA A 67 -5.76 3.84 -19.78
C ALA A 67 -5.39 4.62 -21.06
N THR A 68 -5.08 5.92 -20.94
CA THR A 68 -4.65 6.76 -22.05
C THR A 68 -3.30 6.27 -22.62
N PRO A 69 -3.20 6.04 -23.94
CA PRO A 69 -1.93 5.72 -24.59
C PRO A 69 -0.89 6.83 -24.41
N ILE A 70 0.39 6.46 -24.34
CA ILE A 70 1.50 7.42 -24.13
C ILE A 70 1.55 8.47 -25.25
N GLU A 71 1.12 8.11 -26.45
CA GLU A 71 1.07 8.98 -27.62
C GLU A 71 0.07 10.14 -27.46
N GLU A 72 -0.97 9.94 -26.65
CA GLU A 72 -2.03 10.90 -26.35
C GLU A 72 -1.75 11.69 -25.06
N CYS A 73 -0.70 11.33 -24.31
CA CYS A 73 -0.27 12.08 -23.14
C CYS A 73 0.36 13.42 -23.54
N ASP A 74 -0.02 14.48 -22.82
CA ASP A 74 0.57 15.81 -23.00
C ASP A 74 2.08 15.77 -22.74
N ARG A 75 2.86 16.23 -23.71
CA ARG A 75 4.33 16.24 -23.64
C ARG A 75 4.88 17.47 -22.92
N GLN A 76 4.01 18.41 -22.59
CA GLN A 76 4.36 19.66 -21.93
C GLN A 76 3.48 19.84 -20.71
N LEU A 77 4.14 20.03 -19.59
CA LEU A 77 3.52 20.43 -18.34
C LEU A 77 3.21 21.93 -18.44
N GLN A 78 1.92 22.31 -18.41
CA GLN A 78 1.47 23.71 -18.51
C GLN A 78 1.47 24.45 -17.15
N TRP A 79 2.48 24.20 -16.32
CA TRP A 79 2.65 24.91 -15.05
C TRP A 79 3.97 25.67 -15.02
#